data_AF-A0A135LJA6-F1
#
_entry.id   AF-A0A135LJA6-F1
#
_cell.length_a   1.000
_cell.length_b   1.000
_cell.length_c   1.000
_cell.angle_alpha   90.00
_cell.angle_beta   90.00
_cell.angle_gamma   90.00
#
_symmetry.space_group_name_H-M   'P 1'
#
loop_
_entity.id
_entity.type
_entity.pdbx_description
1 polymer ?
#
loop_
_entity_poly.entity_id
_entity_poly.type
_entity_poly.pdbx_seq_one_letter_code
_entity_poly.pdbx_strand_id
1 'polypeptide(L)'
;MSSKPSPPSTILPLDPISEWRAWQTLIIIYTIQLNHQIRRRCLLEQECMQNLPSSDHFRPLIFLEPVPTLHKPSPNPNPTKSPSNNPFNPATMNALRTKARLLRARVEKGKELGSEIERRMVQDPPAKFPTHFCHTCVQDGERVEVLLTKCGHRVCTTCLEFAGDGEGGYECSICFEPAEFVARSPPGLVKEFPEIPSPFKGRGSWDGAMGDWRMSEVLIPDC
;
A
#
# COMPACT_ATOMS: atom_id res chain seq x y z
N MET A 1 29.49 -45.70 -24.92
CA MET A 1 28.58 -44.72 -25.54
C MET A 1 28.73 -43.42 -24.75
N SER A 2 29.36 -42.40 -25.35
CA SER A 2 29.66 -41.13 -24.67
C SER A 2 28.53 -40.15 -25.00
N SER A 3 27.67 -39.84 -24.03
CA SER A 3 26.56 -38.90 -24.18
C SER A 3 27.11 -37.48 -24.26
N LYS A 4 26.90 -36.84 -25.41
CA LYS A 4 27.26 -35.44 -25.65
C LYS A 4 26.36 -34.56 -24.77
N PRO A 5 26.90 -33.67 -23.90
CA PRO A 5 26.08 -32.77 -23.10
C PRO A 5 25.31 -31.82 -24.02
N SER A 6 24.00 -31.73 -23.81
CA SER A 6 23.11 -30.80 -24.50
C SER A 6 23.57 -29.37 -24.21
N PRO A 7 23.64 -28.47 -25.22
CA PRO A 7 23.99 -27.08 -24.98
C PRO A 7 22.95 -26.42 -24.07
N PRO A 8 23.37 -25.53 -23.15
CA PRO A 8 22.43 -24.81 -22.29
C PRO A 8 21.47 -24.01 -23.16
N SER A 9 20.17 -24.23 -22.96
CA SER A 9 19.09 -23.50 -23.61
C SER A 9 19.30 -22.01 -23.39
N THR A 10 19.83 -21.34 -24.41
CA THR A 10 20.06 -19.90 -24.38
C THR A 10 18.69 -19.25 -24.50
N ILE A 11 18.13 -18.80 -23.38
CA ILE A 11 16.88 -18.05 -23.36
C ILE A 11 17.11 -16.80 -24.20
N LEU A 12 16.48 -16.74 -25.38
CA LEU A 12 16.53 -15.56 -26.23
C LEU A 12 15.89 -14.40 -25.45
N PRO A 13 16.60 -13.26 -25.29
CA PRO A 13 16.01 -12.10 -24.64
C PRO A 13 14.82 -11.61 -25.46
N LEU A 14 13.73 -11.25 -24.77
CA LEU A 14 12.58 -10.60 -25.40
C LEU A 14 13.04 -9.29 -26.06
N ASP A 15 12.38 -8.91 -27.16
CA ASP A 15 12.61 -7.58 -27.70
C ASP A 15 12.15 -6.51 -26.69
N PRO A 16 12.78 -5.32 -26.68
CA PRO A 16 12.50 -4.29 -25.67
C PRO A 16 11.02 -3.84 -25.62
N ILE A 17 10.31 -3.91 -26.74
CA ILE A 17 8.89 -3.53 -26.81
C ILE A 17 8.05 -4.60 -26.11
N SER A 18 8.30 -5.87 -26.40
CA SER A 18 7.63 -6.99 -25.73
C SER A 18 7.93 -7.01 -24.23
N GLU A 19 9.18 -6.77 -23.83
CA GLU A 19 9.53 -6.70 -22.41
C GLU A 19 8.79 -5.55 -21.70
N TRP A 20 8.80 -4.35 -22.29
CA TRP A 20 8.08 -3.19 -21.76
C TRP A 20 6.58 -3.47 -21.63
N ARG A 21 5.96 -4.08 -22.66
CA ARG A 21 4.53 -4.45 -22.64
C ARG A 21 4.22 -5.49 -21.57
N ALA A 22 5.11 -6.47 -21.37
CA ALA A 22 4.95 -7.47 -20.33
C ALA A 22 4.90 -6.81 -18.94
N TRP A 23 5.84 -5.90 -18.65
CA TRP A 23 5.85 -5.17 -17.37
C TRP A 23 4.63 -4.27 -17.19
N GLN A 24 4.19 -3.55 -18.22
CA GLN A 24 2.95 -2.76 -18.17
C GLN A 24 1.73 -3.64 -17.89
N THR A 25 1.64 -4.79 -18.56
CA THR A 25 0.55 -5.74 -18.36
C THR A 25 0.54 -6.29 -16.92
N LEU A 26 1.71 -6.62 -16.36
CA LEU A 26 1.82 -7.05 -14.97
C LEU A 26 1.37 -5.96 -13.99
N ILE A 27 1.74 -4.70 -14.23
CA ILE A 27 1.27 -3.57 -13.42
C ILE A 27 -0.26 -3.51 -13.43
N ILE A 28 -0.88 -3.56 -14.61
CA ILE A 28 -2.35 -3.54 -14.75
C ILE A 28 -2.99 -4.69 -13.97
N ILE A 29 -2.51 -5.92 -14.18
CA ILE A 29 -3.03 -7.11 -13.52
C ILE A 29 -2.93 -7.00 -12.00
N TYR A 30 -1.76 -6.60 -11.48
CA TYR A 30 -1.57 -6.47 -10.04
C TYR A 30 -2.37 -5.31 -9.44
N THR A 31 -2.56 -4.20 -10.15
CA THR A 31 -3.46 -3.13 -9.69
C THR A 31 -4.91 -3.61 -9.58
N ILE A 32 -5.40 -4.38 -10.55
CA ILE A 32 -6.75 -4.97 -10.49
C ILE A 32 -6.87 -5.92 -9.29
N GLN A 33 -5.89 -6.81 -9.10
CA GLN A 33 -5.88 -7.74 -7.98
C GLN A 33 -5.80 -7.02 -6.63
N LEU A 34 -5.01 -5.95 -6.54
CA LEU A 34 -4.87 -5.14 -5.34
C LEU A 34 -6.21 -4.49 -4.98
N ASN A 35 -6.87 -3.86 -5.94
CA ASN A 35 -8.20 -3.27 -5.74
C ASN A 35 -9.23 -4.32 -5.31
N HIS A 36 -9.13 -5.55 -5.82
CA HIS A 36 -9.96 -6.65 -5.35
C HIS A 36 -9.69 -7.01 -3.87
N GLN A 37 -8.43 -7.09 -3.46
CA GLN A 37 -8.09 -7.34 -2.04
C GLN A 37 -8.53 -6.19 -1.12
N ILE A 38 -8.41 -4.93 -1.58
CA ILE A 38 -8.85 -3.75 -0.82
C ILE A 38 -10.38 -3.79 -0.62
N ARG A 39 -11.14 -4.12 -1.67
CA ARG A 39 -12.60 -4.29 -1.57
C ARG A 39 -12.98 -5.44 -0.64
N ARG A 40 -12.32 -6.61 -0.78
CA ARG A 40 -12.53 -7.75 0.12
C ARG A 40 -12.29 -7.37 1.57
N ARG A 41 -11.17 -6.71 1.88
CA ARG A 41 -10.86 -6.25 3.23
C ARG A 41 -11.95 -5.31 3.76
N CYS A 42 -12.40 -4.35 2.95
CA CYS A 42 -13.46 -3.44 3.37
C CYS A 42 -14.77 -4.18 3.70
N LEU A 43 -15.17 -5.15 2.88
CA LEU A 43 -16.40 -5.91 3.14
C LEU A 43 -16.30 -6.69 4.45
N LEU A 44 -15.15 -7.33 4.70
CA LEU A 44 -14.88 -8.03 5.96
C LEU A 44 -14.88 -7.06 7.16
N GLU A 45 -14.29 -5.88 7.00
CA GLU A 45 -14.31 -4.84 8.02
C GLU A 45 -15.74 -4.36 8.33
N GLN A 46 -16.56 -4.16 7.30
CA GLN A 46 -17.97 -3.79 7.46
C GLN A 46 -18.76 -4.92 8.15
N GLU A 47 -18.58 -6.17 7.73
CA GLU A 47 -19.22 -7.34 8.34
C GLU A 47 -18.94 -7.44 9.84
N CYS A 48 -17.68 -7.23 10.24
CA CYS A 48 -17.29 -7.21 11.66
C CYS A 48 -18.00 -6.12 12.49
N MET A 49 -18.49 -5.05 11.84
CA MET A 49 -19.11 -3.92 12.53
C MET A 49 -20.64 -3.96 12.51
N GLN A 50 -21.28 -4.84 11.73
CA GLN A 50 -22.74 -4.85 11.55
C GLN A 50 -23.52 -4.95 12.87
N ASN A 51 -22.95 -5.62 13.87
CA ASN A 51 -23.58 -5.83 15.18
C ASN A 51 -23.09 -4.88 16.28
N LEU A 52 -22.16 -3.98 15.97
CA LEU A 52 -21.62 -3.01 16.92
C LEU A 52 -22.48 -1.73 16.93
N PRO A 53 -22.59 -1.02 18.06
CA PRO A 53 -23.15 0.33 18.09
C PRO A 53 -22.35 1.27 17.18
N SER A 54 -23.02 2.25 16.56
CA SER A 54 -22.36 3.20 15.65
C SER A 54 -21.21 4.00 16.29
N SER A 55 -21.21 4.16 17.62
CA SER A 55 -20.11 4.79 18.37
C SER A 55 -18.80 3.99 18.33
N ASP A 56 -18.92 2.68 18.08
CA ASP A 56 -17.81 1.72 18.14
C ASP A 56 -17.37 1.31 16.72
N HIS A 57 -17.99 1.90 15.69
CA HIS A 57 -17.64 1.67 14.30
C HIS A 57 -16.35 2.41 13.95
N PHE A 58 -15.34 1.66 13.54
CA PHE A 58 -14.17 2.23 12.89
C PHE A 58 -14.51 2.49 11.42
N ARG A 59 -14.42 3.74 10.95
CA ARG A 59 -14.65 4.04 9.53
C ARG A 59 -13.56 3.39 8.67
N PRO A 60 -13.89 2.43 7.79
CA PRO A 60 -12.92 1.83 6.89
C PRO A 60 -12.43 2.92 5.91
N LEU A 61 -11.11 3.12 5.82
CA LEU A 61 -10.52 3.96 4.79
C LEU A 61 -10.19 3.10 3.58
N ILE A 62 -10.85 3.38 2.46
CA ILE A 62 -10.67 2.65 1.20
C ILE A 62 -10.02 3.60 0.19
N PHE A 63 -8.81 3.26 -0.24
CA PHE A 63 -8.13 3.94 -1.33
C PHE A 63 -7.90 2.94 -2.45
N LEU A 64 -8.66 3.07 -3.55
CA LEU A 64 -8.44 2.24 -4.73
C LEU A 64 -7.34 2.86 -5.60
N GLU A 65 -6.48 2.00 -6.12
CA GLU A 65 -5.42 2.39 -7.03
C GLU A 65 -5.99 2.59 -8.44
N PRO A 66 -5.68 3.70 -9.13
CA PRO A 66 -6.07 3.90 -10.51
C PRO A 66 -5.48 2.79 -11.40
N VAL A 67 -6.34 2.08 -12.15
CA VAL A 67 -5.89 1.05 -13.08
C VAL A 67 -5.26 1.74 -14.30
N PRO A 68 -3.96 1.53 -14.58
CA PRO A 68 -3.33 2.17 -15.72
C PRO A 68 -3.87 1.62 -17.03
N THR A 69 -3.89 2.45 -18.07
CA THR A 69 -4.24 2.03 -19.43
C THR A 69 -2.99 1.62 -20.20
N LEU A 70 -3.09 0.55 -20.99
CA LEU A 70 -2.00 0.12 -21.84
C LEU A 70 -1.82 1.10 -23.00
N HIS A 71 -0.73 1.87 -22.99
CA HIS A 71 -0.39 2.77 -24.09
C HIS A 71 0.51 2.09 -25.12
N LYS A 72 0.33 2.43 -26.40
CA LYS A 72 1.28 2.04 -27.45
C LYS A 72 2.53 2.92 -27.32
N PRO A 73 3.74 2.34 -27.18
CA PRO A 73 4.95 3.15 -27.16
C PRO A 73 5.12 3.87 -28.51
N SER A 74 5.57 5.13 -28.47
CA SER A 74 5.79 5.91 -29.71
C SER A 74 6.82 5.19 -30.59
N PRO A 75 6.50 4.88 -31.85
CA PRO A 75 7.39 4.13 -32.74
C PRO A 75 8.61 4.95 -33.18
N ASN A 76 8.57 6.28 -33.06
CA ASN A 76 9.68 7.18 -33.42
C ASN A 76 10.16 7.94 -32.17
N PRO A 77 11.27 7.53 -31.53
CA PRO A 77 12.03 8.46 -30.71
C PRO A 77 12.63 9.49 -31.66
N ASN A 78 12.03 10.68 -31.76
CA ASN A 78 12.65 11.78 -32.50
C ASN A 78 14.08 11.97 -31.98
N PRO A 79 15.12 11.83 -32.81
CA PRO A 79 16.52 11.91 -32.38
C PRO A 79 16.93 13.30 -31.86
N THR A 80 16.06 14.31 -32.03
CA THR A 80 16.24 15.69 -31.57
C THR A 80 15.73 15.95 -30.15
N LYS A 81 15.07 14.99 -29.47
CA LYS A 81 14.69 15.13 -28.06
C LYS A 81 15.60 14.25 -27.21
N SER A 82 16.09 14.82 -26.11
CA SER A 82 17.06 14.24 -25.19
C SER A 82 16.85 12.73 -24.90
N PRO A 83 17.93 11.95 -24.67
CA PRO A 83 17.85 10.51 -24.33
C PRO A 83 16.98 10.19 -23.10
N SER A 84 16.52 11.20 -22.35
CA SER A 84 15.55 11.06 -21.25
C SER A 84 14.18 10.51 -21.68
N ASN A 85 13.78 10.62 -22.95
CA ASN A 85 12.41 10.29 -23.40
C ASN A 85 12.27 8.91 -24.03
N ASN A 86 13.29 8.05 -23.95
CA ASN A 86 13.19 6.66 -24.42
C ASN A 86 12.48 5.78 -23.37
N PRO A 87 11.27 5.25 -23.62
CA PRO A 87 10.55 4.40 -22.66
C PRO A 87 11.25 3.06 -22.37
N PHE A 88 12.24 2.70 -23.19
CA PHE A 88 13.03 1.48 -23.08
C PHE A 88 14.38 1.70 -22.39
N ASN A 89 14.67 2.91 -21.88
CA ASN A 89 15.93 3.13 -21.17
C ASN A 89 16.00 2.30 -19.88
N PRO A 90 17.20 1.92 -19.41
CA PRO A 90 17.35 1.04 -18.25
C PRO A 90 16.68 1.57 -16.98
N ALA A 91 16.68 2.89 -16.76
CA ALA A 91 16.05 3.53 -15.61
C ALA A 91 14.52 3.34 -15.61
N THR A 92 13.87 3.58 -16.75
CA THR A 92 12.42 3.41 -16.95
C THR A 92 12.04 1.95 -16.79
N MET A 93 12.79 1.04 -17.42
CA MET A 93 12.55 -0.40 -17.27
C MET A 93 12.72 -0.86 -15.82
N ASN A 94 13.72 -0.34 -15.09
CA ASN A 94 13.90 -0.64 -13.68
C ASN A 94 12.75 -0.08 -12.80
N ALA A 95 12.25 1.11 -13.13
CA ALA A 95 11.09 1.69 -12.45
C ALA A 95 9.82 0.84 -12.66
N LEU A 96 9.60 0.32 -13.88
CA LEU A 96 8.48 -0.58 -14.17
C LEU A 96 8.59 -1.90 -13.40
N ARG A 97 9.78 -2.50 -13.37
CA ARG A 97 10.04 -3.73 -12.60
C ARG A 97 9.80 -3.51 -11.12
N THR A 98 10.32 -2.41 -10.58
CA THR A 98 10.12 -2.03 -9.17
C THR A 98 8.65 -1.83 -8.86
N LYS A 99 7.91 -1.08 -9.69
CA LYS A 99 6.47 -0.86 -9.51
C LYS A 99 5.68 -2.18 -9.55
N ALA A 100 5.96 -3.05 -10.53
CA ALA A 100 5.33 -4.37 -10.60
C ALA A 100 5.61 -5.22 -9.35
N ARG A 101 6.86 -5.21 -8.85
CA ARG A 101 7.26 -5.90 -7.62
C ARG A 101 6.52 -5.37 -6.39
N LEU A 102 6.43 -4.05 -6.24
CA LEU A 102 5.71 -3.41 -5.13
C LEU A 102 4.21 -3.73 -5.17
N LEU A 103 3.57 -3.62 -6.34
CA LEU A 103 2.16 -3.99 -6.52
C LEU A 103 1.92 -5.45 -6.18
N ARG A 104 2.79 -6.37 -6.64
CA ARG A 104 2.70 -7.78 -6.27
C ARG A 104 2.81 -7.98 -4.77
N ALA A 105 3.78 -7.36 -4.10
CA ALA A 105 3.93 -7.45 -2.65
C ALA A 105 2.68 -6.94 -1.91
N ARG A 106 2.10 -5.83 -2.38
CA ARG A 106 0.84 -5.28 -1.87
C ARG A 106 -0.35 -6.23 -2.04
N VAL A 107 -0.45 -6.90 -3.19
CA VAL A 107 -1.47 -7.93 -3.44
C VAL A 107 -1.34 -9.08 -2.43
N GLU A 108 -0.14 -9.64 -2.27
CA GLU A 108 0.08 -10.75 -1.34
C GLU A 108 -0.19 -10.33 0.10
N LYS A 109 0.23 -9.12 0.49
CA LYS A 109 -0.10 -8.56 1.81
C LYS A 109 -1.61 -8.40 1.98
N GLY A 110 -2.32 -7.89 0.97
CA GLY A 110 -3.77 -7.78 0.99
C GLY A 110 -4.49 -9.13 1.20
N LYS A 111 -3.98 -10.20 0.59
CA LYS A 111 -4.50 -11.56 0.82
C LYS A 111 -4.29 -12.02 2.26
N GLU A 112 -3.08 -11.85 2.79
CA GLU A 112 -2.74 -12.17 4.17
C GLU A 112 -3.66 -11.44 5.16
N LEU A 113 -3.87 -10.14 4.99
CA LEU A 113 -4.74 -9.35 5.86
C LEU A 113 -6.20 -9.82 5.80
N GLY A 114 -6.74 -10.07 4.61
CA GLY A 114 -8.11 -10.56 4.47
C GLY A 114 -8.30 -11.94 5.12
N SER A 115 -7.35 -12.85 4.91
CA SER A 115 -7.38 -14.17 5.53
C SER A 115 -7.19 -14.12 7.05
N GLU A 116 -6.40 -13.18 7.58
CA GLU A 116 -6.24 -13.01 9.01
C GLU A 116 -7.50 -12.46 9.68
N ILE A 117 -8.23 -11.54 9.03
CA ILE A 117 -9.55 -11.09 9.51
C ILE A 117 -10.51 -12.27 9.58
N GLU A 118 -10.66 -13.04 8.49
CA GLU A 118 -11.53 -14.22 8.45
C GLU A 118 -11.16 -15.24 9.54
N ARG A 119 -9.87 -15.53 9.72
CA ARG A 119 -9.38 -16.43 10.78
C ARG A 119 -9.80 -15.93 12.17
N ARG A 120 -9.68 -14.63 12.43
CA ARG A 120 -10.05 -14.00 13.71
C ARG A 120 -11.55 -13.93 13.95
N MET A 121 -12.37 -13.88 12.89
CA MET A 121 -13.82 -13.91 13.00
C MET A 121 -14.34 -15.29 13.44
N VAL A 122 -13.66 -16.38 13.06
CA VAL A 122 -14.13 -17.76 13.31
C VAL A 122 -13.32 -18.53 14.36
N GLN A 123 -12.27 -17.93 14.95
CA GLN A 123 -11.50 -18.57 16.02
C GLN A 123 -12.34 -18.74 17.31
N ASP A 124 -11.94 -19.67 18.18
CA ASP A 124 -12.61 -19.95 19.46
C ASP A 124 -11.65 -19.73 20.64
N PRO A 125 -11.91 -18.77 21.56
CA PRO A 125 -13.01 -17.82 21.52
C PRO A 125 -12.84 -16.78 20.39
N PRO A 126 -13.93 -16.23 19.83
CA PRO A 126 -13.85 -15.19 18.80
C PRO A 126 -13.04 -13.98 19.26
N ALA A 127 -12.26 -13.39 18.36
CA ALA A 127 -11.60 -12.12 18.65
C ALA A 127 -12.66 -11.04 18.90
N LYS A 128 -12.48 -10.22 19.95
CA LYS A 128 -13.40 -9.10 20.22
C LYS A 128 -13.39 -8.09 19.08
N PHE A 129 -12.21 -7.85 18.50
CA PHE A 129 -12.01 -6.94 17.38
C PHE A 129 -11.18 -7.62 16.27
N PRO A 130 -11.81 -8.42 15.38
CA PRO A 130 -11.10 -9.18 14.35
C PRO A 130 -10.25 -8.34 13.39
N THR A 131 -10.56 -7.04 13.27
CA THR A 131 -9.89 -6.07 12.38
C THR A 131 -8.84 -5.21 13.10
N HIS A 132 -8.75 -5.30 14.43
CA HIS A 132 -7.82 -4.51 15.24
C HIS A 132 -6.51 -5.27 15.47
N PHE A 133 -5.66 -5.27 14.45
CA PHE A 133 -4.33 -5.88 14.52
C PHE A 133 -3.32 -5.15 13.65
N CYS A 134 -2.04 -5.38 13.89
CA CYS A 134 -0.97 -4.80 13.10
C CYS A 134 -0.98 -5.39 11.69
N HIS A 135 -1.18 -4.55 10.67
CA HIS A 135 -1.15 -5.02 9.30
C HIS A 135 0.27 -5.38 8.83
N THR A 136 1.34 -5.04 9.55
CA THR A 136 2.71 -5.46 9.19
C THR A 136 3.04 -6.86 9.71
N CYS A 137 2.86 -7.10 11.01
CA CYS A 137 3.29 -8.34 11.69
C CYS A 137 2.15 -9.23 12.17
N VAL A 138 0.90 -8.88 11.85
CA VAL A 138 -0.35 -9.59 12.23
C VAL A 138 -0.58 -9.77 13.73
N GLN A 139 0.19 -9.10 14.59
CA GLN A 139 -0.03 -9.12 16.03
C GLN A 139 -1.34 -8.45 16.42
N ASP A 140 -2.02 -9.07 17.40
CA ASP A 140 -3.28 -8.62 17.95
C ASP A 140 -3.18 -7.26 18.65
N GLY A 141 -4.09 -6.34 18.32
CA GLY A 141 -4.18 -5.03 18.94
C GLY A 141 -4.68 -5.04 20.39
N GLU A 142 -5.14 -6.18 20.90
CA GLU A 142 -5.35 -6.38 22.34
C GLU A 142 -4.04 -6.60 23.11
N ARG A 143 -2.97 -7.02 22.43
CA ARG A 143 -1.65 -7.29 23.02
C ARG A 143 -0.67 -6.16 22.81
N VAL A 144 -0.80 -5.42 21.71
CA VAL A 144 0.08 -4.31 21.35
C VAL A 144 -0.74 -3.09 20.97
N GLU A 145 -0.19 -1.91 21.22
CA GLU A 145 -0.83 -0.69 20.73
C GLU A 145 -0.72 -0.61 19.21
N VAL A 146 -1.88 -0.49 18.55
CA VAL A 146 -1.99 -0.39 17.09
C VAL A 146 -2.47 1.01 16.71
N LEU A 147 -1.72 1.66 15.83
CA LEU A 147 -1.98 3.00 15.32
C LEU A 147 -2.53 2.94 13.90
N LEU A 148 -3.49 3.82 13.58
CA LEU A 148 -4.06 3.95 12.24
C LEU A 148 -3.33 5.06 11.48
N THR A 149 -2.76 4.70 10.33
CA THR A 149 -2.17 5.65 9.39
C THR A 149 -3.23 6.31 8.53
N LYS A 150 -2.94 7.51 7.99
CA LYS A 150 -3.82 8.22 7.03
C LYS A 150 -4.06 7.41 5.76
N CYS A 151 -3.14 6.53 5.37
CA CYS A 151 -3.34 5.62 4.25
C CYS A 151 -4.24 4.40 4.57
N GLY A 152 -4.83 4.35 5.77
CA GLY A 152 -5.77 3.30 6.18
C GLY A 152 -5.11 2.00 6.66
N HIS A 153 -3.79 1.98 6.83
CA HIS A 153 -3.07 0.83 7.37
C HIS A 153 -2.86 0.95 8.87
N ARG A 154 -2.95 -0.18 9.57
CA ARG A 154 -2.74 -0.28 11.00
C ARG A 154 -1.34 -0.82 11.27
N VAL A 155 -0.58 -0.20 12.17
CA VAL A 155 0.78 -0.64 12.52
C VAL A 155 0.96 -0.59 14.03
N CYS A 156 1.59 -1.63 14.62
CA CYS A 156 1.89 -1.60 16.04
C CYS A 156 3.12 -0.75 16.35
N THR A 157 3.21 -0.25 17.58
CA THR A 157 4.36 0.55 18.05
C THR A 157 5.70 -0.16 17.86
N THR A 158 5.76 -1.48 18.07
CA THR A 158 6.97 -2.27 17.81
C THR A 158 7.39 -2.22 16.34
N CYS A 159 6.47 -2.43 15.40
CA CYS A 159 6.79 -2.33 13.98
C CYS A 159 7.15 -0.91 13.56
N LEU A 160 6.56 0.10 14.21
CA LEU A 160 6.88 1.50 13.99
C LEU A 160 8.31 1.82 14.44
N GLU A 161 8.74 1.35 15.62
CA GLU A 161 10.11 1.53 16.14
C GLU A 161 11.17 0.95 15.19
N PHE A 162 10.89 -0.21 14.58
CA PHE A 162 11.81 -0.83 13.62
C PHE A 162 11.82 -0.18 12.24
N ALA A 163 10.75 0.53 11.88
CA ALA A 163 10.55 1.09 10.53
C ALA A 163 10.70 2.62 10.49
N GLY A 164 10.80 3.28 11.64
CA GLY A 164 11.07 4.71 11.71
C GLY A 164 12.44 5.01 11.14
N ASP A 165 12.52 6.04 10.29
CA ASP A 165 13.81 6.62 9.97
C ASP A 165 14.36 7.35 11.21
N GLY A 166 15.68 7.57 11.25
CA GLY A 166 16.32 8.27 12.37
C GLY A 166 15.85 9.72 12.56
N GLU A 167 15.00 10.23 11.65
CA GLU A 167 14.42 11.58 11.66
C GLU A 167 12.95 11.57 12.16
N GLY A 168 12.40 10.40 12.51
CA GLY A 168 11.05 10.25 13.05
C GLY A 168 9.95 10.11 11.99
N GLY A 169 10.31 10.01 10.71
CA GLY A 169 9.42 9.66 9.61
C GLY A 169 9.10 8.16 9.61
N TYR A 170 7.89 7.81 9.17
CA TYR A 170 7.48 6.42 8.99
C TYR A 170 7.05 6.19 7.54
N GLU A 171 7.71 5.27 6.87
CA GLU A 171 7.24 4.74 5.58
C GLU A 171 6.31 3.56 5.84
N CYS A 172 5.08 3.63 5.34
CA CYS A 172 4.14 2.52 5.48
C CYS A 172 4.67 1.29 4.76
N SER A 173 4.93 0.20 5.49
CA SER A 173 5.44 -1.06 4.93
C SER A 173 4.46 -1.79 4.01
N ILE A 174 3.27 -1.21 3.79
CA ILE A 174 2.24 -1.73 2.89
C ILE A 174 2.12 -0.85 1.67
N CYS A 175 1.96 0.47 1.82
CA CYS A 175 1.91 1.36 0.66
C CYS A 175 3.28 1.65 0.05
N PHE A 176 4.36 1.54 0.83
CA PHE A 176 5.71 2.01 0.53
C PHE A 176 5.75 3.52 0.26
N GLU A 177 4.98 4.26 1.07
CA GLU A 177 4.84 5.71 0.99
C GLU A 177 4.99 6.30 2.40
N PRO A 178 5.53 7.52 2.53
CA PRO A 178 5.53 8.26 3.79
C PRO A 178 4.11 8.33 4.36
N ALA A 179 3.97 7.96 5.63
CA ALA A 179 2.67 7.84 6.28
C ALA A 179 2.63 8.64 7.57
N GLU A 180 1.58 9.46 7.66
CA GLU A 180 1.18 10.12 8.89
C GLU A 180 0.11 9.29 9.62
N PHE A 181 -0.10 9.60 10.89
CA PHE A 181 -1.11 8.95 11.71
C PHE A 181 -2.38 9.77 11.81
N VAL A 182 -3.52 9.10 11.84
CA VAL A 182 -4.79 9.73 12.20
C VAL A 182 -4.68 10.07 13.68
N ALA A 183 -4.75 11.35 14.04
CA ALA A 183 -4.77 11.78 15.42
C ALA A 183 -5.91 11.03 16.13
N ARG A 184 -5.58 10.24 17.15
CA ARG A 184 -6.63 9.69 18.02
C ARG A 184 -7.28 10.90 18.69
N SER A 185 -8.56 11.14 18.42
CA SER A 185 -9.38 11.78 19.45
C SER A 185 -9.20 10.93 20.70
N PRO A 186 -8.80 11.50 21.85
CA PRO A 186 -8.60 10.69 23.03
C PRO A 186 -9.91 9.94 23.32
N PRO A 187 -9.87 8.61 23.55
CA PRO A 187 -11.04 7.93 24.09
C PRO A 187 -11.37 8.67 25.39
N GLY A 188 -12.60 9.21 25.46
CA GLY A 188 -13.02 10.19 26.46
C GLY A 188 -12.47 9.89 27.86
N LEU A 189 -11.40 10.60 28.21
CA LEU A 189 -10.89 10.71 29.56
C LEU A 189 -11.36 12.09 30.02
N VAL A 190 -12.51 12.12 30.69
CA VAL A 190 -12.84 13.21 31.61
C VAL A 190 -11.78 13.16 32.71
N LYS A 191 -10.67 13.88 32.51
CA LYS A 191 -9.84 14.43 33.57
C LYS A 191 -9.32 15.78 33.06
N GLU A 192 -9.95 16.83 33.55
CA GLU A 192 -9.40 18.19 33.57
C GLU A 192 -7.97 18.14 34.13
N PHE A 193 -7.02 18.80 33.47
CA PHE A 193 -5.88 19.53 34.05
C PHE A 193 -5.07 20.21 32.91
N PRO A 194 -4.27 21.26 33.20
CA PRO A 194 -4.27 22.51 32.45
C PRO A 194 -3.25 22.59 31.32
N GLU A 195 -3.51 23.56 30.44
CA GLU A 195 -2.69 23.98 29.29
C GLU A 195 -1.20 24.15 29.60
N ILE A 196 -0.34 23.60 28.73
CA ILE A 196 1.06 24.00 28.56
C ILE A 196 1.32 24.15 27.05
N PRO A 197 2.01 25.23 26.60
CA PRO A 197 1.92 25.71 25.23
C PRO A 197 2.78 24.94 24.22
N SER A 198 2.23 24.84 23.01
CA SER A 198 2.88 24.35 21.79
C SER A 198 4.03 25.26 21.33
N PRO A 199 5.16 24.70 20.88
CA PRO A 199 6.14 25.48 20.15
C PRO A 199 6.50 24.81 18.81
N PHE A 200 5.72 25.02 17.75
CA PHE A 200 6.26 24.89 16.38
C PHE A 200 5.67 25.93 15.44
N LYS A 201 6.37 27.08 15.36
CA LYS A 201 6.41 27.98 14.20
C LYS A 201 7.65 27.62 13.40
N GLY A 202 7.53 27.40 12.09
CA GLY A 202 8.72 27.23 11.25
C GLY A 202 8.45 26.84 9.81
N ARG A 203 8.32 27.87 8.96
CA ARG A 203 8.09 27.86 7.52
C ARG A 203 9.34 27.38 6.76
N GLY A 204 9.19 26.57 5.71
CA GLY A 204 10.27 26.19 4.78
C GLY A 204 9.74 25.63 3.46
N SER A 205 9.95 26.40 2.39
CA SER A 205 9.49 26.19 1.01
C SER A 205 10.43 25.26 0.24
N TRP A 206 9.90 24.25 -0.47
CA TRP A 206 10.63 23.49 -1.50
C TRP A 206 9.73 23.31 -2.73
N ASP A 207 9.92 24.20 -3.71
CA ASP A 207 9.38 24.05 -5.06
C ASP A 207 10.27 23.09 -5.86
N GLY A 208 9.69 22.03 -6.42
CA GLY A 208 10.44 21.03 -7.18
C GLY A 208 9.59 19.88 -7.75
N ALA A 209 8.60 20.21 -8.58
CA ALA A 209 7.97 19.36 -9.61
C ALA A 209 8.00 17.81 -9.40
N MET A 210 7.24 17.32 -8.42
CA MET A 210 6.67 15.97 -8.45
C MET A 210 5.21 16.09 -8.88
N GLY A 211 4.82 15.30 -9.87
CA GLY A 211 3.46 15.30 -10.41
C GLY A 211 2.42 15.11 -9.30
N ASP A 212 1.43 15.98 -9.31
CA ASP A 212 0.25 15.98 -8.45
C ASP A 212 -0.51 14.65 -8.57
N TRP A 213 -0.19 13.69 -7.70
CA TRP A 213 -0.98 12.47 -7.51
C TRP A 213 -2.17 12.82 -6.61
N ARG A 214 -3.20 13.43 -7.19
CA ARG A 214 -4.47 13.64 -6.51
C ARG A 214 -5.07 12.31 -6.07
N MET A 215 -4.91 11.99 -4.79
CA MET A 215 -5.70 10.97 -4.11
C MET A 215 -7.17 11.38 -4.22
N SER A 216 -7.94 10.63 -4.99
CA SER A 216 -9.37 10.86 -5.09
C SER A 216 -10.04 10.09 -3.94
N GLU A 217 -10.46 10.80 -2.90
CA GLU A 217 -11.40 10.26 -1.92
C GLU A 217 -12.71 9.94 -2.66
N VAL A 218 -13.02 8.65 -2.80
CA VAL A 218 -14.33 8.22 -3.29
C VAL A 218 -15.20 7.97 -2.08
N LEU A 219 -16.08 8.93 -1.78
CA LEU A 219 -17.21 8.72 -0.88
C LEU A 219 -18.14 7.70 -1.54
N ILE A 220 -18.19 6.49 -0.99
CA ILE A 220 -19.21 5.51 -1.36
C ILE A 220 -20.50 5.94 -0.65
N PRO A 221 -21.61 6.21 -1.37
CA PRO A 221 -22.88 6.50 -0.73
C PRO A 221 -23.35 5.27 0.05
N ASP A 222 -23.97 5.51 1.20
CA ASP A 222 -24.53 4.46 2.07
C ASP A 222 -25.43 3.51 1.25
N CYS A 223 -25.09 2.22 1.27
CA CYS A 223 -25.94 1.13 0.76
C CYS A 223 -26.69 0.50 1.93
#